data_AF-A0A352RCH9-F1
#
_entry.id   AF-A0A352RCH9-F1
#
_cell.length_a   1.000
_cell.length_b   1.000
_cell.length_c   1.000
_cell.angle_alpha   90.00
_cell.angle_beta   90.00
_cell.angle_gamma   90.00
#
_symmetry.space_group_name_H-M   'P 1'
#
loop_
_entity.id
_entity.type
_entity.pdbx_description
1 polymer ?
#
loop_
_entity_poly.entity_id
_entity_poly.type
_entity_poly.pdbx_seq_one_letter_code
_entity_poly.pdbx_strand_id
1 'polypeptide(L)'
;MKKVLLFSIFLFFQYGFSQTTLDKNDAIFKGVKIENLQDPKFDFINNAKISWDFSTLDLSNKNVSIEVVSIFDCFNGENASDFKETIQVLNKENFVNKGSRELIHVEVGAKCFKWRLVLVENNQTKVSDWSYFSFLK
;
A
#
# COMPACT_ATOMS: atom_id res chain seq x y z
N MET A 1 18.81 -55.54 -15.27
CA MET A 1 18.83 -55.27 -13.81
C MET A 1 19.68 -54.04 -13.54
N LYS A 2 19.16 -53.13 -12.70
CA LYS A 2 19.83 -52.04 -11.95
C LYS A 2 20.65 -51.00 -12.71
N LYS A 3 20.06 -49.82 -12.94
CA LYS A 3 20.66 -48.48 -12.75
C LYS A 3 19.53 -47.53 -12.31
N VAL A 4 19.05 -47.69 -11.07
CA VAL A 4 19.29 -46.73 -9.97
C VAL A 4 18.97 -45.29 -10.36
N LEU A 5 17.66 -44.98 -10.35
CA LEU A 5 17.05 -43.98 -9.46
C LEU A 5 18.03 -42.99 -8.83
N LEU A 6 18.31 -41.87 -9.49
CA LEU A 6 19.07 -40.75 -8.92
C LEU A 6 18.76 -39.46 -9.68
N PHE A 7 17.55 -38.91 -9.49
CA PHE A 7 17.27 -37.49 -9.75
C PHE A 7 16.16 -36.96 -8.82
N SER A 8 16.03 -37.56 -7.64
CA SER A 8 15.32 -36.97 -6.52
C SER A 8 16.33 -36.18 -5.69
N ILE A 9 16.20 -34.85 -5.74
CA ILE A 9 16.57 -33.81 -4.75
C ILE A 9 16.92 -32.55 -5.56
N PHE A 10 15.87 -31.90 -6.06
CA PHE A 10 15.88 -30.45 -6.27
C PHE A 10 14.70 -29.91 -5.45
N LEU A 11 14.76 -30.15 -4.14
CA LEU A 11 14.01 -29.39 -3.15
C LEU A 11 14.67 -28.02 -3.07
N PHE A 12 14.42 -27.18 -4.08
CA PHE A 12 14.64 -25.76 -3.92
C PHE A 12 13.76 -25.32 -2.76
N PHE A 13 14.43 -24.94 -1.68
CA PHE A 13 13.90 -24.08 -0.63
C PHE A 13 13.25 -22.86 -1.28
N GLN A 14 11.97 -22.96 -1.59
CA GLN A 14 11.08 -21.83 -1.80
C GLN A 14 10.86 -21.20 -0.41
N TYR A 15 11.86 -20.49 0.11
CA TYR A 15 11.62 -19.48 1.13
C TYR A 15 10.90 -18.30 0.46
N GLY A 16 9.68 -18.56 0.00
CA GLY A 16 8.75 -17.50 -0.33
C GLY A 16 8.43 -16.81 0.98
N PHE A 17 8.86 -15.56 1.15
CA PHE A 17 8.34 -14.71 2.21
C PHE A 17 6.82 -14.66 2.02
N SER A 18 6.09 -15.38 2.88
CA SER A 18 4.63 -15.39 2.85
C SER A 18 4.15 -14.02 3.34
N GLN A 19 3.54 -13.24 2.46
CA GLN A 19 2.79 -12.06 2.86
C GLN A 19 1.44 -12.54 3.42
N THR A 20 1.11 -12.09 4.62
CA THR A 20 -0.16 -12.40 5.27
C THR A 20 -1.11 -11.21 5.16
N THR A 21 -2.42 -11.44 5.23
CA THR A 21 -3.40 -10.36 5.11
C THR A 21 -3.48 -9.57 6.43
N LEU A 22 -3.47 -8.24 6.34
CA LEU A 22 -3.79 -7.33 7.44
C LEU A 22 -5.31 -7.09 7.45
N ASP A 23 -5.96 -7.41 8.57
CA ASP A 23 -7.40 -7.26 8.74
C ASP A 23 -7.82 -5.78 8.70
N LYS A 24 -8.95 -5.44 8.04
CA LYS A 24 -9.46 -4.07 7.98
C LYS A 24 -9.90 -3.52 9.34
N ASN A 25 -10.16 -4.40 10.31
CA ASN A 25 -10.48 -4.06 11.69
C ASN A 25 -9.24 -3.85 12.57
N ASP A 26 -8.04 -4.14 12.05
CA ASP A 26 -6.78 -3.89 12.75
C ASP A 26 -6.67 -2.41 13.14
N ALA A 27 -6.16 -2.15 14.34
CA ALA A 27 -6.04 -0.80 14.87
C ALA A 27 -5.11 0.08 14.02
N ILE A 28 -4.09 -0.51 13.37
CA ILE A 28 -3.21 0.19 12.43
C ILE A 28 -4.00 0.59 11.19
N PHE A 29 -4.87 -0.26 10.67
CA PHE A 29 -5.72 0.07 9.52
C PHE A 29 -6.70 1.21 9.87
N LYS A 30 -7.35 1.13 11.03
CA LYS A 30 -8.26 2.18 11.53
C LYS A 30 -7.56 3.52 11.81
N GLY A 31 -6.25 3.48 12.06
CA GLY A 31 -5.43 4.67 12.25
C GLY A 31 -5.22 5.49 10.99
N VAL A 32 -5.50 4.94 9.80
CA VAL A 32 -5.36 5.65 8.52
C VAL A 32 -6.72 6.14 8.03
N LYS A 33 -6.76 7.40 7.57
CA LYS A 33 -7.94 8.05 7.00
C LYS A 33 -7.58 8.71 5.68
N ILE A 34 -8.52 8.65 4.74
CA ILE A 34 -8.39 9.30 3.44
C ILE A 34 -9.59 10.19 3.23
N GLU A 35 -9.32 11.45 2.93
CA GLU A 35 -10.32 12.49 2.79
C GLU A 35 -10.19 13.17 1.42
N ASN A 36 -11.33 13.54 0.85
CA ASN A 36 -11.38 14.40 -0.33
C ASN A 36 -11.05 15.84 0.08
N LEU A 37 -10.06 16.43 -0.57
CA LEU A 37 -9.75 17.85 -0.50
C LEU A 37 -10.18 18.52 -1.80
N GLN A 38 -11.14 19.44 -1.71
CA GLN A 38 -11.59 20.19 -2.88
C GLN A 38 -10.42 20.93 -3.53
N ASP A 39 -10.21 20.74 -4.84
CA ASP A 39 -9.23 21.55 -5.55
C ASP A 39 -9.72 23.01 -5.64
N PRO A 40 -8.87 24.01 -5.35
CA PRO A 40 -9.28 25.41 -5.33
C PRO A 40 -9.57 25.98 -6.73
N LYS A 41 -9.08 25.32 -7.79
CA LYS A 41 -9.23 25.78 -9.18
C LYS A 41 -10.26 24.96 -9.95
N PHE A 42 -10.39 23.67 -9.65
CA PHE A 42 -11.26 22.75 -10.38
C PHE A 42 -12.34 22.17 -9.47
N ASP A 43 -13.61 22.46 -9.77
CA ASP A 43 -14.75 21.97 -9.00
C ASP A 43 -15.04 20.48 -9.19
N PHE A 44 -14.59 19.89 -10.30
CA PHE A 44 -14.73 18.47 -10.62
C PHE A 44 -13.58 17.58 -10.09
N ILE A 45 -12.55 18.18 -9.45
CA ILE A 45 -11.40 17.46 -8.87
C ILE A 45 -11.44 17.53 -7.34
N ASN A 46 -11.19 16.39 -6.71
CA ASN A 46 -10.87 16.25 -5.30
C ASN A 46 -9.44 15.72 -5.16
N ASN A 47 -8.50 16.55 -4.71
CA ASN A 47 -7.21 16.09 -4.21
C ASN A 47 -7.43 15.14 -3.01
N ALA A 48 -6.41 14.38 -2.62
CA ALA A 48 -6.53 13.44 -1.51
C ALA A 48 -5.66 13.88 -0.34
N LYS A 49 -6.20 13.75 0.88
CA LYS A 49 -5.40 13.80 2.10
C LYS A 49 -5.37 12.43 2.74
N ILE A 50 -4.17 11.86 2.83
CA ILE A 50 -3.94 10.63 3.58
C ILE A 50 -3.38 11.04 4.94
N SER A 51 -4.15 10.78 5.99
CA SER A 51 -3.77 11.08 7.37
C SER A 51 -3.61 9.78 8.16
N TRP A 52 -2.67 9.75 9.09
CA TRP A 52 -2.48 8.63 10.00
C TRP A 52 -2.29 9.09 11.44
N ASP A 53 -2.80 8.31 12.38
CA ASP A 53 -2.58 8.49 13.81
C ASP A 53 -2.40 7.11 14.47
N PHE A 54 -1.16 6.80 14.80
CA PHE A 54 -0.75 5.59 15.52
C PHE A 54 -0.27 5.90 16.94
N SER A 55 -0.52 7.12 17.44
CA SER A 55 0.01 7.59 18.73
C SER A 55 -0.40 6.73 19.92
N THR A 56 -1.52 6.02 19.81
CA THR A 56 -2.06 5.14 20.86
C THR A 56 -1.63 3.67 20.69
N LEU A 57 -0.82 3.35 19.68
CA LEU A 57 -0.43 1.97 19.34
C LEU A 57 1.00 1.68 19.77
N ASP A 58 1.24 0.47 20.29
CA ASP A 58 2.60 -0.02 20.49
C ASP A 58 3.19 -0.53 19.16
N LEU A 59 4.18 0.21 18.69
CA LEU A 59 4.90 -0.03 17.43
C LEU A 59 6.38 -0.40 17.64
N SER A 60 6.80 -0.70 18.87
CA SER A 60 8.22 -0.94 19.23
C SER A 60 8.96 -1.95 18.34
N ASN A 61 8.25 -2.97 17.83
CA ASN A 61 8.80 -3.99 16.91
C ASN A 61 8.07 -4.05 15.56
N LYS A 62 7.42 -2.96 15.17
CA LYS A 62 6.56 -2.88 13.98
C LYS A 62 7.02 -1.76 13.07
N ASN A 63 7.26 -2.07 11.80
CA ASN A 63 7.44 -1.05 10.77
C ASN A 63 6.14 -0.92 9.99
N VAL A 64 5.57 0.29 9.97
CA VAL A 64 4.36 0.59 9.21
C VAL A 64 4.74 1.44 8.02
N SER A 65 4.26 1.03 6.84
CA SER A 65 4.38 1.80 5.61
C SER A 65 3.01 1.95 4.95
N ILE A 66 2.80 3.11 4.32
CA ILE A 66 1.62 3.40 3.49
C ILE A 66 2.11 3.50 2.05
N GLU A 67 1.70 2.54 1.23
CA GLU A 67 2.04 2.50 -0.18
C GLU A 67 0.88 3.04 -1.01
N VAL A 68 1.19 3.91 -1.97
CA VAL A 68 0.25 4.46 -2.93
C VAL A 68 0.74 4.15 -4.33
N VAL A 69 -0.15 3.69 -5.19
CA VAL A 69 0.13 3.41 -6.60
C VAL A 69 -0.80 4.27 -7.43
N SER A 70 -0.23 5.24 -8.14
CA SER A 70 -0.95 6.10 -9.07
C SER A 70 -1.46 5.31 -10.27
N ILE A 71 -2.63 5.69 -10.78
CA ILE A 71 -3.28 5.08 -11.94
C ILE A 71 -3.68 6.20 -12.89
N PHE A 72 -3.03 6.24 -14.06
CA PHE A 72 -3.23 7.30 -15.04
C PHE A 72 -4.61 7.26 -15.70
N ASP A 73 -5.16 6.06 -15.93
CA ASP A 73 -6.51 5.87 -16.44
C ASP A 73 -7.32 4.95 -15.53
N CYS A 74 -8.37 5.51 -14.93
CA CYS A 74 -9.30 4.80 -14.05
C CYS A 74 -10.31 3.99 -14.84
N PHE A 75 -9.87 2.99 -15.60
CA PHE A 75 -10.80 2.04 -16.19
C PHE A 75 -11.12 0.92 -15.21
N ASN A 76 -12.42 0.75 -14.94
CA ASN A 76 -13.02 -0.34 -14.18
C ASN A 76 -12.75 -1.69 -14.89
N GLY A 77 -11.58 -2.29 -14.65
CA GLY A 77 -11.33 -3.70 -14.99
C GLY A 77 -10.09 -4.02 -15.83
N GLU A 78 -9.30 -3.03 -16.25
CA GLU A 78 -8.03 -3.32 -16.95
C GLU A 78 -6.83 -3.33 -15.99
N ASN A 79 -5.92 -4.29 -16.21
CA ASN A 79 -4.70 -4.45 -15.43
C ASN A 79 -3.74 -3.31 -15.76
N ALA A 80 -3.84 -2.21 -15.01
CA ALA A 80 -2.91 -1.08 -14.98
C ALA A 80 -1.53 -1.47 -14.40
N SER A 81 -0.97 -2.64 -14.77
CA SER A 81 0.28 -3.16 -14.22
C SER A 81 1.51 -2.34 -14.59
N ASP A 82 1.43 -1.59 -15.68
CA ASP A 82 2.63 -1.09 -16.37
C ASP A 82 2.89 0.41 -16.15
N PHE A 83 2.02 1.09 -15.40
CA PHE A 83 2.08 2.54 -15.15
C PHE A 83 2.20 2.89 -13.65
N LYS A 84 2.81 1.99 -12.88
CA LYS A 84 2.79 2.00 -11.41
C LYS A 84 4.03 2.66 -10.83
N GLU A 85 4.08 3.98 -10.76
CA GLU A 85 5.00 4.59 -9.80
C GLU A 85 4.41 4.41 -8.40
N THR A 86 5.10 3.62 -7.57
CA THR A 86 4.70 3.42 -6.17
C THR A 86 5.29 4.53 -5.32
N ILE A 87 4.42 5.40 -4.81
CA ILE A 87 4.75 6.46 -3.87
C ILE A 87 4.66 5.88 -2.46
N GLN A 88 5.78 5.92 -1.74
CA GLN A 88 5.83 5.59 -0.32
C GLN A 88 5.41 6.82 0.48
N VAL A 89 4.16 6.86 0.93
CA VAL A 89 3.60 7.98 1.71
C VAL A 89 4.24 8.03 3.09
N LEU A 90 4.35 6.86 3.71
CA LEU A 90 5.03 6.63 4.98
C LEU A 90 5.87 5.37 4.82
N ASN A 91 7.10 5.39 5.31
CA ASN A 91 8.01 4.26 5.33
C ASN A 91 8.95 4.38 6.54
N LYS A 92 9.92 3.47 6.66
CA LYS A 92 10.89 3.47 7.76
C LYS A 92 11.75 4.74 7.85
N GLU A 93 12.06 5.38 6.71
CA GLU A 93 12.96 6.54 6.65
C GLU A 93 12.28 7.83 7.08
N ASN A 94 10.99 7.98 6.78
CA ASN A 94 10.19 9.17 7.10
C ASN A 94 9.11 8.90 8.16
N PHE A 95 9.26 7.83 8.95
CA PHE A 95 8.25 7.39 9.89
C PHE A 95 7.98 8.42 10.98
N VAL A 96 6.70 8.76 11.17
CA VAL A 96 6.19 9.56 12.28
C VAL A 96 4.87 8.96 12.77
N ASN A 97 4.66 8.96 14.10
CA ASN A 97 3.47 8.34 14.71
C ASN A 97 2.15 8.99 14.28
N LYS A 98 2.18 10.28 13.95
CA LYS A 98 1.02 11.03 13.49
C LYS A 98 1.46 11.99 12.40
N GLY A 99 0.68 12.04 11.32
CA GLY A 99 1.01 12.88 10.19
C GLY A 99 -0.06 12.84 9.12
N SER A 100 0.19 13.60 8.05
CA SER A 100 -0.62 13.55 6.85
C SER A 100 0.22 13.89 5.64
N ARG A 101 -0.19 13.37 4.49
CA ARG A 101 0.36 13.72 3.19
C ARG A 101 -0.79 14.02 2.23
N GLU A 102 -0.67 15.16 1.56
CA GLU A 102 -1.57 15.52 0.48
C GLU A 102 -1.04 14.94 -0.83
N LEU A 103 -1.96 14.43 -1.65
CA LEU A 103 -1.70 13.98 -3.00
C LEU A 103 -2.54 14.87 -3.91
N ILE A 104 -1.85 15.69 -4.70
CA ILE A 104 -2.49 16.63 -5.62
C ILE A 104 -2.56 15.97 -7.00
N HIS A 105 -3.76 15.90 -7.58
CA HIS A 105 -4.03 15.23 -8.86
C HIS A 105 -3.01 15.60 -9.95
N VAL A 106 -2.72 16.91 -10.08
CA VAL A 106 -1.80 17.46 -11.09
C VAL A 106 -0.35 17.06 -10.84
N GLU A 107 0.08 17.01 -9.58
CA GLU A 107 1.46 16.64 -9.22
C GLU A 107 1.72 15.15 -9.41
N VAL A 108 0.72 14.32 -9.09
CA VAL A 108 0.80 12.87 -9.22
C VAL A 108 0.52 12.43 -10.67
N GLY A 109 -0.04 13.31 -11.49
CA GLY A 109 -0.33 13.07 -12.91
C GLY A 109 -1.35 11.96 -13.16
N ALA A 110 -2.20 11.64 -12.17
CA ALA A 110 -3.03 10.43 -12.17
C ALA A 110 -4.49 10.70 -11.82
N LYS A 111 -5.42 10.04 -12.49
CA LYS A 111 -6.88 10.21 -12.26
C LYS A 111 -7.38 9.51 -11.00
N CYS A 112 -6.67 8.48 -10.53
CA CYS A 112 -6.96 7.75 -9.30
C CYS A 112 -5.69 7.13 -8.74
N PHE A 113 -5.80 6.53 -7.56
CA PHE A 113 -4.77 5.68 -6.99
C PHE A 113 -5.35 4.51 -6.22
N LYS A 114 -4.53 3.48 -6.05
CA LYS A 114 -4.74 2.45 -5.04
C LYS A 114 -3.76 2.65 -3.90
N TRP A 115 -4.16 2.33 -2.69
CA TRP A 115 -3.28 2.38 -1.54
C TRP A 115 -3.44 1.13 -0.69
N ARG A 116 -2.40 0.80 0.07
CA ARG A 116 -2.43 -0.28 1.06
C ARG A 116 -1.50 0.04 2.22
N LEU A 117 -1.74 -0.64 3.33
CA LEU A 117 -0.83 -0.69 4.45
C LEU A 117 0.08 -1.90 4.35
N VAL A 118 1.34 -1.69 4.68
CA VAL A 118 2.33 -2.73 4.85
C VAL A 118 2.85 -2.65 6.27
N LEU A 119 2.66 -3.73 7.02
CA LEU A 119 3.14 -3.89 8.38
C LEU A 119 4.20 -4.98 8.40
N VAL A 120 5.40 -4.67 8.85
CA VAL A 120 6.44 -5.67 9.10
C VAL A 120 6.58 -5.86 10.60
N GLU A 121 6.28 -7.06 11.07
CA GLU A 121 6.34 -7.45 12.48
C GLU A 121 7.08 -8.79 12.57
N ASN A 122 8.14 -8.88 13.37
CA ASN A 122 8.91 -10.12 13.56
C ASN A 122 9.33 -10.82 12.24
N ASN A 123 9.79 -10.04 11.25
CA ASN A 123 10.14 -10.50 9.89
C ASN A 123 8.99 -11.11 9.08
N GLN A 124 7.73 -10.96 9.54
CA GLN A 124 6.54 -11.27 8.77
C GLN A 124 5.96 -9.99 8.21
N THR A 125 5.66 -10.01 6.92
CA THR A 125 5.00 -8.90 6.23
C THR A 125 3.51 -9.17 6.19
N LYS A 126 2.73 -8.28 6.79
CA LYS A 126 1.27 -8.21 6.73
C LYS A 126 0.88 -7.07 5.79
N VAL A 127 0.03 -7.33 4.81
CA VAL A 127 -0.44 -6.32 3.85
C VAL A 127 -1.95 -6.22 3.86
N SER A 128 -2.49 -5.00 3.85
CA SER A 128 -3.93 -4.83 3.65
C SER A 128 -4.31 -5.09 2.18
N ASP A 129 -5.59 -5.35 1.95
CA ASP A 129 -6.15 -5.23 0.61
C ASP A 129 -5.92 -3.83 0.03
N TRP A 130 -5.84 -3.76 -1.30
CA TRP A 130 -5.83 -2.49 -2.00
C TRP A 130 -7.16 -1.77 -1.81
N SER A 131 -7.08 -0.52 -1.38
CA SER A 131 -8.20 0.41 -1.30
C SER A 131 -8.06 1.46 -2.40
N TYR A 132 -9.18 1.92 -2.94
CA TYR A 132 -9.22 2.77 -4.14
C TYR A 132 -9.66 4.19 -3.80
N PHE A 133 -9.09 5.17 -4.51
CA PHE A 133 -9.49 6.58 -4.46
C PHE A 133 -9.49 7.18 -5.86
N SER A 134 -10.53 7.95 -6.19
CA SER A 134 -10.64 8.71 -7.45
C SER A 134 -10.47 10.21 -7.16
N PHE A 135 -9.63 10.88 -7.93
CA PHE A 135 -9.54 12.35 -7.89
C PHE A 135 -10.72 13.00 -8.61
N LEU A 136 -11.39 12.28 -9.51
CA LEU A 136 -12.60 12.75 -10.17
C LEU A 136 -13.80 12.55 -9.25
N LYS A 137 -14.64 13.58 -9.15
CA LYS A 137 -15.96 13.51 -8.48
C LYS A 137 -16.96 12.64 -9.22
#